data_AF-A0A9P9FL96-F1
#
_entry.id   AF-A0A9P9FL96-F1
#
_cell.length_a   1.000
_cell.length_b   1.000
_cell.length_c   1.000
_cell.angle_alpha   90.00
_cell.angle_beta   90.00
_cell.angle_gamma   90.00
#
_symmetry.space_group_name_H-M   'P 1'
#
loop_
_entity.id
_entity.type
_entity.pdbx_description
1 polymer ?
#
loop_
_entity_poly.entity_id
_entity_poly.type
_entity_poly.pdbx_seq_one_letter_code
_entity_poly.pdbx_strand_id
1 'polypeptide(L)'
;MAGRTLCSAVGGQLDQVHQNFSSDLGCHEPYDINCLRNPSITADKLGKANVKLFKNVKQTGLFPIGPSVDKAWIKTIPTLAFSQGKFWPNIKSSIISHCGNDAQWFTPDSVKTKADFNAFLNTFLPGTKLASLPQKIANKYDCEGCFKGDYFNCLRHVIRDISFTCNTRDLINAYPQQAYAMSYGFPNDELAYHATDLIPLFANYPLQIPFMLKALRWTHKQVLKWGLKLKNKVVPTFLKYFASFAVGGNPNSAGEAEWPVVNTTGPLFSNVMNPSAGVWALINDTQNAADTCSFWNDTAQAIMEAQGSSGEKTDVYTDGNVQEEL
;
A
#
# COMPACT_ATOMS: atom_id res chain seq x y z
N MET A 1 -25.47 12.64 10.13
CA MET A 1 -25.83 11.21 10.34
C MET A 1 -24.75 10.59 11.21
N ALA A 2 -25.17 10.04 12.34
CA ALA A 2 -24.34 9.58 13.46
C ALA A 2 -23.46 8.36 13.11
N GLY A 3 -22.31 8.27 13.81
CA GLY A 3 -21.13 7.45 13.49
C GLY A 3 -21.35 5.95 13.34
N ARG A 4 -20.49 5.30 12.53
CA ARG A 4 -20.63 3.86 12.17
C ARG A 4 -19.26 3.20 11.98
N THR A 5 -18.74 2.71 13.10
CA THR A 5 -18.10 1.40 13.38
C THR A 5 -17.31 0.68 12.24
N LEU A 6 -15.99 0.55 12.41
CA LEU A 6 -15.19 -0.69 12.31
C LEU A 6 -15.40 -1.61 11.08
N CYS A 7 -14.38 -1.68 10.23
CA CYS A 7 -14.39 -2.29 8.90
C CYS A 7 -14.81 -3.78 8.77
N SER A 8 -15.03 -4.57 9.83
CA SER A 8 -15.52 -5.97 9.68
C SER A 8 -16.58 -6.37 10.71
N ALA A 9 -17.19 -5.38 11.39
CA ALA A 9 -18.32 -5.61 12.29
C ALA A 9 -19.65 -5.49 11.53
N VAL A 10 -20.69 -6.17 12.03
CA VAL A 10 -22.06 -6.01 11.51
C VAL A 10 -22.47 -4.53 11.55
N GLY A 11 -22.95 -4.01 10.43
CA GLY A 11 -23.28 -2.61 10.24
C GLY A 11 -22.08 -1.68 10.10
N GLY A 12 -20.89 -2.24 9.83
CA GLY A 12 -19.66 -1.50 9.71
C GLY A 12 -19.38 -0.94 8.31
N GLN A 13 -18.18 -0.37 8.11
CA GLN A 13 -17.84 0.33 6.86
C GLN A 13 -17.92 -0.58 5.62
N LEU A 14 -17.47 -1.84 5.70
CA LEU A 14 -17.59 -2.77 4.57
C LEU A 14 -19.04 -3.15 4.27
N ASP A 15 -19.88 -3.31 5.29
CA ASP A 15 -21.30 -3.55 5.10
C ASP A 15 -21.98 -2.37 4.42
N GLN A 16 -21.56 -1.15 4.76
CA GLN A 16 -22.07 0.05 4.10
C GLN A 16 -21.60 0.15 2.64
N VAL A 17 -20.34 -0.23 2.35
CA VAL A 17 -19.86 -0.36 0.97
C VAL A 17 -20.68 -1.40 0.20
N HIS A 18 -20.90 -2.57 0.78
CA HIS A 18 -21.73 -3.63 0.22
C HIS A 18 -23.17 -3.16 -0.04
N GLN A 19 -23.78 -2.45 0.92
CA GLN A 19 -25.14 -1.93 0.80
C GLN A 19 -25.25 -0.88 -0.32
N ASN A 20 -24.27 0.02 -0.44
CA ASN A 20 -24.24 1.02 -1.51
C ASN A 20 -24.14 0.34 -2.89
N PHE A 21 -23.25 -0.66 -3.01
CA PHE A 21 -23.12 -1.45 -4.23
C PHE A 21 -24.40 -2.22 -4.58
N SER A 22 -25.03 -2.84 -3.58
CA SER A 22 -26.30 -3.58 -3.75
C SER A 22 -27.43 -2.66 -4.18
N SER A 23 -27.53 -1.49 -3.56
CA SER A 23 -28.56 -0.49 -3.89
C SER A 23 -28.42 0.03 -5.33
N ASP A 24 -27.19 0.17 -5.83
CA ASP A 24 -26.92 0.58 -7.21
C ASP A 24 -27.42 -0.44 -8.26
N LEU A 25 -27.69 -1.66 -7.82
CA LEU A 25 -28.18 -2.77 -8.65
C LEU A 25 -29.68 -3.06 -8.43
N GLY A 26 -30.36 -2.27 -7.58
CA GLY A 26 -31.76 -2.50 -7.21
C GLY A 26 -31.95 -3.61 -6.17
N CYS A 27 -30.87 -4.08 -5.54
CA CYS A 27 -30.91 -5.02 -4.43
C CYS A 27 -30.99 -4.23 -3.12
N HIS A 28 -32.19 -4.15 -2.54
CA HIS A 28 -32.47 -3.28 -1.39
C HIS A 28 -32.37 -3.99 -0.05
N GLU A 29 -32.55 -5.30 -0.02
CA GLU A 29 -32.43 -6.09 1.20
C GLU A 29 -30.96 -6.16 1.67
N PRO A 30 -30.69 -5.89 2.97
CA PRO A 30 -29.36 -6.02 3.52
C PRO A 30 -28.79 -7.43 3.29
N TYR A 31 -27.56 -7.50 2.78
CA TYR A 31 -26.83 -8.76 2.57
C TYR A 31 -27.47 -9.74 1.58
N ASP A 32 -28.36 -9.30 0.69
CA ASP A 32 -28.99 -10.16 -0.32
C ASP A 32 -28.06 -10.50 -1.49
N ILE A 33 -27.19 -11.49 -1.24
CA ILE A 33 -26.28 -12.02 -2.24
C ILE A 33 -27.01 -12.74 -3.39
N ASN A 34 -28.23 -13.21 -3.17
CA ASN A 34 -29.01 -13.90 -4.20
C ASN A 34 -29.53 -12.92 -5.24
N CYS A 35 -29.97 -11.73 -4.82
CA CYS A 35 -30.26 -10.64 -5.75
C CYS A 35 -29.02 -10.26 -6.56
N LEU A 36 -27.86 -10.09 -5.93
CA LEU A 36 -26.60 -9.76 -6.63
C LEU A 36 -26.19 -10.82 -7.66
N ARG A 37 -26.47 -12.09 -7.39
CA ARG A 37 -26.20 -13.25 -8.27
C ARG A 37 -27.32 -13.52 -9.27
N ASN A 38 -28.39 -12.73 -9.27
CA ASN A 38 -29.52 -12.92 -10.16
C ASN A 38 -29.05 -12.81 -11.63
N PRO A 39 -29.35 -13.80 -12.50
CA PRO A 39 -28.88 -13.79 -13.89
C PRO A 39 -29.39 -12.60 -14.73
N SER A 40 -30.43 -11.88 -14.27
CA SER A 40 -30.89 -10.64 -14.89
C SER A 40 -29.97 -9.42 -14.63
N ILE A 41 -29.08 -9.52 -13.65
CA ILE A 41 -28.01 -8.55 -13.40
C ILE A 41 -26.78 -8.95 -14.23
N THR A 42 -26.59 -8.25 -15.33
CA THR A 42 -25.49 -8.55 -16.27
C THR A 42 -24.13 -8.11 -15.72
N ALA A 43 -23.05 -8.69 -16.23
CA ALA A 43 -21.69 -8.28 -15.90
C ALA A 43 -21.42 -6.79 -16.16
N ASP A 44 -22.03 -6.20 -17.20
CA ASP A 44 -21.94 -4.76 -17.47
C ASP A 44 -22.58 -3.91 -16.37
N LYS A 45 -23.73 -4.33 -15.83
CA LYS A 45 -24.37 -3.65 -14.69
C LYS A 45 -23.49 -3.73 -13.44
N LEU A 46 -22.95 -4.91 -13.13
CA LEU A 46 -22.00 -5.11 -12.03
C LEU A 46 -20.77 -4.21 -12.19
N GLY A 47 -20.21 -4.15 -13.41
CA GLY A 47 -19.07 -3.29 -13.73
C GLY A 47 -19.37 -1.80 -13.53
N LYS A 48 -20.53 -1.34 -13.97
CA LYS A 48 -20.97 0.07 -13.79
C LYS A 48 -21.19 0.43 -12.33
N ALA A 49 -21.84 -0.44 -11.54
CA ALA A 49 -22.00 -0.26 -10.10
C ALA A 49 -20.63 -0.19 -9.40
N ASN A 50 -19.69 -1.06 -9.78
CA ASN A 50 -18.33 -1.03 -9.24
C ASN A 50 -17.62 0.30 -9.60
N VAL A 51 -17.70 0.77 -10.84
CA VAL A 51 -17.16 2.07 -11.25
C VAL A 51 -17.76 3.22 -10.44
N LYS A 52 -19.08 3.18 -10.17
CA LYS A 52 -19.77 4.19 -9.36
C LYS A 52 -19.26 4.19 -7.91
N LEU A 53 -19.11 3.02 -7.30
CA LEU A 53 -18.50 2.88 -5.98
C LEU A 53 -17.10 3.49 -5.92
N PHE A 54 -16.24 3.17 -6.89
CA PHE A 54 -14.89 3.74 -6.98
C PHE A 54 -14.89 5.25 -7.16
N LYS A 55 -15.81 5.83 -7.96
CA LYS A 55 -15.90 7.30 -8.11
C LYS A 55 -16.20 8.01 -6.80
N ASN A 56 -17.06 7.42 -5.96
CA ASN A 56 -17.43 8.00 -4.67
C ASN A 56 -16.27 7.95 -3.66
N VAL A 57 -15.54 6.83 -3.62
CA VAL A 57 -14.48 6.62 -2.62
C VAL A 57 -13.13 7.19 -3.06
N LYS A 58 -12.82 7.24 -4.36
CA LYS A 58 -11.57 7.81 -4.90
C LYS A 58 -11.32 9.25 -4.46
N GLN A 59 -12.38 10.04 -4.23
CA GLN A 59 -12.26 11.42 -3.75
C GLN A 59 -11.65 11.51 -2.34
N THR A 60 -11.66 10.42 -1.59
CA THR A 60 -11.10 10.34 -0.23
C THR A 60 -9.66 9.83 -0.19
N GLY A 61 -9.08 9.39 -1.31
CA GLY A 61 -7.76 8.74 -1.33
C GLY A 61 -7.76 7.31 -0.77
N LEU A 62 -8.94 6.77 -0.41
CA LEU A 62 -9.12 5.41 0.08
C LEU A 62 -9.60 4.47 -1.03
N PHE A 63 -9.46 3.16 -0.79
CA PHE A 63 -9.98 2.13 -1.68
C PHE A 63 -11.27 1.54 -1.10
N PRO A 64 -12.36 1.44 -1.89
CA PRO A 64 -13.62 0.91 -1.40
C PRO A 64 -13.59 -0.60 -1.16
N ILE A 65 -12.68 -1.31 -1.83
CA ILE A 65 -12.60 -2.77 -1.82
C ILE A 65 -11.15 -3.18 -1.64
N GLY A 66 -10.90 -4.10 -0.71
CA GLY A 66 -9.59 -4.67 -0.46
C GLY A 66 -9.66 -5.86 0.52
N PRO A 67 -8.55 -6.58 0.72
CA PRO A 67 -8.46 -7.65 1.71
C PRO A 67 -8.86 -7.13 3.10
N SER A 68 -9.57 -7.95 3.86
CA SER A 68 -10.13 -7.58 5.17
C SER A 68 -9.95 -8.71 6.17
N VAL A 69 -9.90 -8.38 7.47
CA VAL A 69 -9.79 -9.38 8.54
C VAL A 69 -11.10 -10.17 8.60
N ASP A 70 -11.07 -11.38 8.08
CA ASP A 70 -12.20 -12.32 8.04
C ASP A 70 -12.14 -13.38 9.15
N LYS A 71 -11.05 -13.39 9.94
CA LYS A 71 -10.76 -14.35 11.02
C LYS A 71 -10.58 -15.81 10.57
N ALA A 72 -10.66 -16.08 9.27
CA ALA A 72 -10.43 -17.39 8.67
C ALA A 72 -9.09 -17.42 7.93
N TRP A 73 -9.01 -16.69 6.81
CA TRP A 73 -7.80 -16.55 6.02
C TRP A 73 -6.90 -15.43 6.56
N ILE A 74 -7.47 -14.25 6.82
CA ILE A 74 -6.79 -13.08 7.38
C ILE A 74 -7.24 -12.91 8.83
N LYS A 75 -6.41 -13.38 9.76
CA LYS A 75 -6.73 -13.41 11.21
C LYS A 75 -6.48 -12.08 11.92
N THR A 76 -5.60 -11.25 11.38
CA THR A 76 -5.28 -9.91 11.90
C THR A 76 -4.71 -9.07 10.76
N ILE A 77 -4.56 -7.77 10.97
CA ILE A 77 -3.91 -6.88 10.00
C ILE A 77 -2.43 -7.27 9.81
N PRO A 78 -1.88 -7.23 8.57
CA PRO A 78 -0.56 -7.78 8.25
C PRO A 78 0.59 -7.30 9.15
N THR A 79 0.68 -6.00 9.44
CA THR A 79 1.71 -5.44 10.34
C THR A 79 1.76 -6.13 11.70
N LEU A 80 0.59 -6.46 12.28
CA LEU A 80 0.53 -7.21 13.54
C LEU A 80 0.86 -8.69 13.36
N ALA A 81 0.53 -9.28 12.21
CA ALA A 81 0.93 -10.65 11.92
C ALA A 81 2.47 -10.77 11.85
N PHE A 82 3.13 -9.85 11.14
CA PHE A 82 4.59 -9.79 11.05
C PHE A 82 5.25 -9.54 12.42
N SER A 83 4.77 -8.57 13.20
CA SER A 83 5.32 -8.28 14.53
C SER A 83 5.16 -9.44 15.53
N GLN A 84 4.17 -10.31 15.32
CA GLN A 84 3.94 -11.53 16.10
C GLN A 84 4.66 -12.77 15.55
N GLY A 85 5.50 -12.65 14.51
CA GLY A 85 6.18 -13.78 13.90
C GLY A 85 5.27 -14.71 13.08
N LYS A 86 4.06 -14.25 12.70
CA LYS A 86 3.06 -15.04 11.96
C LYS A 86 3.21 -14.82 10.46
N PHE A 87 4.27 -15.37 9.89
CA PHE A 87 4.54 -15.38 8.46
C PHE A 87 5.14 -16.73 8.04
N TRP A 88 5.23 -16.98 6.74
CA TRP A 88 5.79 -18.21 6.21
C TRP A 88 7.32 -18.24 6.40
N PRO A 89 7.88 -19.14 7.23
CA PRO A 89 9.29 -19.06 7.60
C PRO A 89 10.24 -19.49 6.46
N ASN A 90 9.75 -20.22 5.46
CA ASN A 90 10.58 -20.89 4.46
C ASN A 90 10.76 -20.08 3.15
N ILE A 91 10.66 -18.74 3.20
CA ILE A 91 11.09 -17.89 2.09
C ILE A 91 12.62 -17.95 2.00
N LYS A 92 13.16 -18.46 0.89
CA LYS A 92 14.61 -18.65 0.73
C LYS A 92 15.37 -17.36 0.41
N SER A 93 14.71 -16.42 -0.27
CA SER A 93 15.26 -15.13 -0.67
C SER A 93 14.14 -14.20 -1.11
N SER A 94 14.33 -12.89 -0.96
CA SER A 94 13.34 -11.88 -1.35
C SER A 94 13.99 -10.61 -1.90
N ILE A 95 13.37 -10.01 -2.92
CA ILE A 95 13.58 -8.60 -3.26
C ILE A 95 12.36 -7.85 -2.75
N ILE A 96 12.58 -6.85 -1.89
CA ILE A 96 11.52 -6.03 -1.30
C ILE A 96 11.78 -4.59 -1.71
N SER A 97 10.79 -3.95 -2.34
CA SER A 97 10.96 -2.62 -2.92
C SER A 97 9.84 -1.65 -2.58
N HIS A 98 10.18 -0.37 -2.66
CA HIS A 98 9.23 0.74 -2.73
C HIS A 98 9.74 1.77 -3.78
N CYS A 99 8.89 2.69 -4.21
CA CYS A 99 9.29 3.81 -5.05
C CYS A 99 9.48 5.08 -4.22
N GLY A 100 10.38 5.97 -4.63
CA GLY A 100 10.72 7.19 -3.89
C GLY A 100 9.54 8.14 -3.66
N ASN A 101 8.49 8.08 -4.48
CA ASN A 101 7.26 8.86 -4.35
C ASN A 101 6.00 8.02 -4.58
N ASP A 102 5.87 6.89 -3.88
CA ASP A 102 4.71 6.00 -3.93
C ASP A 102 3.38 6.75 -3.71
N ALA A 103 3.31 7.57 -2.67
CA ALA A 103 2.04 8.14 -2.20
C ALA A 103 1.47 9.29 -3.05
N GLN A 104 2.19 9.83 -4.04
CA GLN A 104 1.76 11.02 -4.79
C GLN A 104 0.34 10.90 -5.33
N TRP A 105 0.04 9.82 -6.04
CA TRP A 105 -1.25 9.64 -6.73
C TRP A 105 -2.37 9.15 -5.82
N PHE A 106 -2.03 8.81 -4.57
CA PHE A 106 -2.97 8.38 -3.54
C PHE A 106 -3.31 9.53 -2.58
N THR A 107 -2.55 10.62 -2.62
CA THR A 107 -2.78 11.81 -1.81
C THR A 107 -3.83 12.70 -2.49
N PRO A 108 -4.99 12.97 -1.85
CA PRO A 108 -6.00 13.83 -2.46
C PRO A 108 -5.51 15.26 -2.62
N ASP A 109 -5.55 15.78 -3.85
CA ASP A 109 -5.13 17.15 -4.16
C ASP A 109 -5.94 18.22 -3.40
N SER A 110 -7.13 17.88 -2.92
CA SER A 110 -8.01 18.77 -2.14
C SER A 110 -7.51 19.06 -0.73
N VAL A 111 -6.58 18.28 -0.18
CA VAL A 111 -6.07 18.50 1.18
C VAL A 111 -5.04 19.61 1.16
N LYS A 112 -5.45 20.83 1.51
CA LYS A 112 -4.60 22.04 1.48
C LYS A 112 -4.50 22.74 2.83
N THR A 113 -5.42 22.47 3.75
CA THR A 113 -5.49 23.12 5.05
C THR A 113 -5.50 22.12 6.20
N LYS A 114 -5.31 22.62 7.42
CA LYS A 114 -5.49 21.85 8.66
C LYS A 114 -6.86 21.19 8.75
N ALA A 115 -7.90 21.91 8.33
CA ALA A 115 -9.26 21.40 8.35
C ALA A 115 -9.42 20.21 7.39
N ASP A 116 -8.86 20.32 6.17
CA ASP A 116 -8.92 19.23 5.19
C ASP A 116 -8.13 18.00 5.66
N PHE A 117 -6.95 18.21 6.25
CA PHE A 117 -6.12 17.14 6.79
C PHE A 117 -6.83 16.40 7.94
N ASN A 118 -7.41 17.14 8.88
CA ASN A 118 -8.19 16.55 9.96
C ASN A 118 -9.45 15.84 9.44
N ALA A 119 -10.13 16.40 8.43
CA ALA A 119 -11.27 15.77 7.80
C ALA A 119 -10.88 14.45 7.12
N PHE A 120 -9.71 14.40 6.47
CA PHE A 120 -9.15 13.17 5.92
C PHE A 120 -8.91 12.13 7.03
N LEU A 121 -8.21 12.49 8.11
CA LEU A 121 -7.92 11.54 9.20
C LEU A 121 -9.19 11.01 9.88
N ASN A 122 -10.22 11.85 10.04
CA ASN A 122 -11.51 11.42 10.59
C ASN A 122 -12.31 10.53 9.62
N THR A 123 -12.09 10.69 8.31
CA THR A 123 -12.66 9.80 7.29
C THR A 123 -11.94 8.44 7.31
N PHE A 124 -10.62 8.47 7.49
CA PHE A 124 -9.78 7.27 7.53
C PHE A 124 -9.96 6.45 8.82
N LEU A 125 -10.08 7.10 9.98
CA LEU A 125 -10.27 6.46 11.29
C LEU A 125 -11.61 6.88 11.91
N PRO A 126 -12.74 6.38 11.39
CA PRO A 126 -14.06 6.81 11.84
C PRO A 126 -14.43 6.19 13.20
N GLY A 127 -15.28 6.90 13.94
CA GLY A 127 -15.96 6.39 15.14
C GLY A 127 -15.32 6.81 16.46
N THR A 128 -16.12 6.76 17.53
CA THR A 128 -15.73 7.26 18.86
C THR A 128 -14.61 6.46 19.50
N LYS A 129 -14.55 5.14 19.25
CA LYS A 129 -13.50 4.26 19.78
C LYS A 129 -12.10 4.62 19.24
N LEU A 130 -12.01 5.24 18.06
CA LEU A 130 -10.76 5.63 17.41
C LEU A 130 -10.49 7.14 17.50
N ALA A 131 -11.36 7.92 18.16
CA ALA A 131 -11.33 9.38 18.12
C ALA A 131 -10.02 10.01 18.62
N SER A 132 -9.22 9.30 19.41
CA SER A 132 -7.91 9.78 19.86
C SER A 132 -6.78 9.58 18.84
N LEU A 133 -6.93 8.64 17.89
CA LEU A 133 -5.88 8.29 16.93
C LEU A 133 -5.61 9.39 15.89
N PRO A 134 -6.63 10.06 15.29
CA PRO A 134 -6.40 11.19 14.38
C PRO A 134 -5.50 12.27 14.98
N GLN A 135 -5.73 12.65 16.24
CA GLN A 135 -4.90 13.66 16.91
C GLN A 135 -3.47 13.16 17.17
N LYS A 136 -3.30 11.87 17.52
CA LYS A 136 -1.95 11.27 17.67
C LYS A 136 -1.18 11.30 16.36
N ILE A 137 -1.83 10.97 15.24
CA ILE A 137 -1.22 11.04 13.89
C ILE A 137 -0.86 12.48 13.55
N ALA A 138 -1.79 13.42 13.72
CA ALA A 138 -1.53 14.85 13.47
C ALA A 138 -0.32 15.37 14.27
N ASN A 139 -0.19 14.95 15.53
CA ASN A 139 0.94 15.32 16.37
C ASN A 139 2.26 14.65 15.95
N LYS A 140 2.24 13.38 15.52
CA LYS A 140 3.45 12.67 15.06
C LYS A 140 4.07 13.32 13.83
N TYR A 141 3.23 13.76 12.89
CA TYR A 141 3.69 14.36 11.63
C TYR A 141 3.91 15.87 11.70
N ASP A 142 3.23 16.57 12.61
CA ASP A 142 3.37 18.01 12.83
C ASP A 142 3.44 18.81 11.52
N CYS A 143 2.33 18.86 10.79
CA CYS A 143 2.28 19.50 9.47
C CYS A 143 2.72 20.97 9.49
N GLU A 144 2.50 21.68 10.60
CA GLU A 144 2.92 23.08 10.74
C GLU A 144 4.43 23.19 10.94
N GLY A 145 5.01 22.41 11.86
CA GLY A 145 6.45 22.47 12.14
C GLY A 145 7.31 21.77 11.09
N CYS A 146 7.03 20.49 10.81
CA CYS A 146 7.86 19.66 9.93
C CYS A 146 7.64 19.93 8.44
N PHE A 147 6.42 20.34 8.07
CA PHE A 147 6.03 20.57 6.67
C PHE A 147 5.72 22.03 6.35
N LYS A 148 5.96 22.97 7.28
CA LYS A 148 5.77 24.42 7.09
C LYS A 148 4.36 24.78 6.61
N GLY A 149 3.35 24.05 7.08
CA GLY A 149 1.96 24.22 6.69
C GLY A 149 1.58 23.61 5.33
N ASP A 150 2.48 22.86 4.66
CA ASP A 150 2.14 22.10 3.46
C ASP A 150 1.39 20.80 3.83
N TYR A 151 0.08 20.93 4.01
CA TYR A 151 -0.80 19.82 4.40
C TYR A 151 -0.90 18.71 3.35
N PHE A 152 -0.73 19.03 2.06
CA PHE A 152 -0.70 18.03 1.01
C PHE A 152 0.54 17.15 1.17
N ASN A 153 1.71 17.77 1.30
CA ASN A 153 2.96 17.06 1.47
C ASN A 153 3.02 16.30 2.81
N CYS A 154 2.48 16.88 3.88
CA CYS A 154 2.33 16.21 5.17
C CYS A 154 1.47 14.93 5.03
N LEU A 155 0.29 15.03 4.41
CA LEU A 155 -0.58 13.87 4.18
C LEU A 155 0.08 12.82 3.29
N ARG A 156 0.85 13.25 2.28
CA ARG A 156 1.61 12.32 1.42
C ARG A 156 2.57 11.46 2.23
N HIS A 157 3.20 11.99 3.27
CA HIS A 157 4.07 11.22 4.17
C HIS A 157 3.28 10.25 5.05
N VAL A 158 2.13 10.68 5.59
CA VAL A 158 1.20 9.79 6.32
C VAL A 158 0.82 8.59 5.46
N ILE A 159 0.38 8.82 4.22
CA ILE A 159 -0.04 7.77 3.29
C ILE A 159 1.13 6.88 2.89
N ARG A 160 2.31 7.47 2.61
CA ARG A 160 3.54 6.72 2.30
C ARG A 160 3.84 5.70 3.39
N ASP A 161 3.88 6.15 4.64
CA ASP A 161 4.33 5.32 5.74
C ASP A 161 3.33 4.20 6.03
N ILE A 162 2.03 4.50 6.11
CA ILE A 162 1.01 3.51 6.44
C ILE A 162 0.74 2.50 5.30
N SER A 163 0.85 2.93 4.04
CA SER A 163 0.41 2.11 2.89
C SER A 163 1.56 1.46 2.12
N PHE A 164 2.77 1.97 2.23
CA PHE A 164 3.91 1.51 1.43
C PHE A 164 5.11 1.16 2.30
N THR A 165 5.81 2.14 2.85
CA THR A 165 7.15 1.92 3.38
C THR A 165 7.13 1.08 4.65
N CYS A 166 6.26 1.33 5.62
CA CYS A 166 6.25 0.49 6.82
C CYS A 166 5.85 -0.96 6.54
N ASN A 167 5.05 -1.23 5.52
CA ASN A 167 4.78 -2.60 5.06
C ASN A 167 6.05 -3.25 4.46
N THR A 168 6.88 -2.49 3.73
CA THR A 168 8.19 -2.99 3.28
C THR A 168 9.15 -3.26 4.45
N ARG A 169 9.10 -2.43 5.50
CA ARG A 169 9.88 -2.68 6.73
C ARG A 169 9.45 -3.95 7.45
N ASP A 170 8.16 -4.19 7.59
CA ASP A 170 7.63 -5.41 8.20
C ASP A 170 8.14 -6.66 7.46
N LEU A 171 8.10 -6.64 6.12
CA LEU A 171 8.62 -7.72 5.28
C LEU A 171 10.14 -7.89 5.41
N ILE A 172 10.92 -6.81 5.40
CA ILE A 172 12.38 -6.87 5.55
C ILE A 172 12.76 -7.44 6.92
N ASN A 173 12.09 -7.00 7.98
CA ASN A 173 12.33 -7.48 9.34
C ASN A 173 11.90 -8.94 9.54
N ALA A 174 10.93 -9.44 8.77
CA ALA A 174 10.54 -10.84 8.79
C ALA A 174 11.59 -11.77 8.15
N TYR A 175 12.38 -11.26 7.20
CA TYR A 175 13.39 -12.02 6.45
C TYR A 175 14.78 -11.35 6.42
N PRO A 176 15.35 -10.96 7.56
CA PRO A 176 16.49 -10.03 7.61
C PRO A 176 17.79 -10.61 7.04
N GLN A 177 17.90 -11.94 6.94
CA GLN A 177 19.10 -12.63 6.43
C GLN A 177 19.06 -12.89 4.92
N GLN A 178 17.89 -12.75 4.29
CA GLN A 178 17.70 -13.08 2.88
C GLN A 178 16.87 -12.04 2.12
N ALA A 179 16.83 -10.79 2.61
CA ALA A 179 16.13 -9.68 1.99
C ALA A 179 17.10 -8.76 1.25
N TYR A 180 16.89 -8.57 -0.05
CA TYR A 180 17.51 -7.54 -0.85
C TYR A 180 16.54 -6.36 -0.96
N ALA A 181 16.88 -5.22 -0.36
CA ALA A 181 15.99 -4.05 -0.36
C ALA A 181 16.29 -3.11 -1.53
N MET A 182 15.23 -2.51 -2.10
CA MET A 182 15.33 -1.49 -3.14
C MET A 182 14.46 -0.28 -2.84
N SER A 183 15.04 0.91 -3.02
CA SER A 183 14.30 2.18 -3.09
C SER A 183 14.39 2.67 -4.53
N TYR A 184 13.36 2.43 -5.34
CA TYR A 184 13.37 2.85 -6.74
C TYR A 184 13.27 4.38 -6.85
N GLY A 185 14.33 5.02 -7.33
CA GLY A 185 14.47 6.48 -7.36
C GLY A 185 14.70 7.04 -8.76
N PHE A 186 14.35 6.32 -9.83
CA PHE A 186 14.57 6.83 -11.18
C PHE A 186 13.44 7.75 -11.65
N PRO A 187 13.76 8.91 -12.27
CA PRO A 187 15.10 9.49 -12.43
C PRO A 187 15.61 10.19 -11.17
N ASN A 188 14.67 10.59 -10.30
CA ASN A 188 14.84 11.05 -8.94
C ASN A 188 13.58 10.64 -8.15
N ASP A 189 13.63 10.71 -6.82
CA ASP A 189 12.52 10.28 -5.97
C ASP A 189 11.21 11.01 -6.31
N GLU A 190 11.25 12.31 -6.59
CA GLU A 190 10.06 13.12 -6.95
C GLU A 190 9.26 12.53 -8.11
N LEU A 191 9.93 11.94 -9.10
CA LEU A 191 9.32 11.37 -10.30
C LEU A 191 9.18 9.84 -10.26
N ALA A 192 9.72 9.19 -9.22
CA ALA A 192 9.59 7.77 -8.98
C ALA A 192 8.25 7.46 -8.31
N TYR A 193 7.16 7.63 -9.05
CA TYR A 193 5.81 7.31 -8.57
C TYR A 193 5.61 5.81 -8.37
N HIS A 194 4.57 5.46 -7.62
CA HIS A 194 4.15 4.08 -7.47
C HIS A 194 4.04 3.34 -8.82
N ALA A 195 4.56 2.12 -8.86
CA ALA A 195 4.60 1.23 -10.02
C ALA A 195 5.45 1.73 -11.21
N THR A 196 6.26 2.78 -11.06
CA THR A 196 7.17 3.22 -12.12
C THR A 196 8.35 2.28 -12.34
N ASP A 197 8.69 1.47 -11.35
CA ASP A 197 9.67 0.37 -11.40
C ASP A 197 9.23 -0.81 -12.27
N LEU A 198 7.92 -0.94 -12.58
CA LEU A 198 7.42 -1.90 -13.56
C LEU A 198 7.88 -1.58 -14.99
N ILE A 199 8.14 -0.31 -15.30
CA ILE A 199 8.59 0.09 -16.64
C ILE A 199 9.93 -0.55 -16.98
N PRO A 200 11.00 -0.42 -16.18
CA PRO A 200 12.25 -1.10 -16.49
C PRO A 200 12.18 -2.62 -16.40
N LEU A 201 11.22 -3.17 -15.65
CA LEU A 201 11.04 -4.62 -15.50
C LEU A 201 10.33 -5.26 -16.71
N PHE A 202 9.36 -4.58 -17.34
CA PHE A 202 8.48 -5.17 -18.35
C PHE A 202 8.48 -4.48 -19.72
N ALA A 203 9.23 -3.39 -19.91
CA ALA A 203 9.36 -2.76 -21.22
C ALA A 203 10.13 -3.66 -22.20
N ASN A 204 9.40 -4.41 -23.03
CA ASN A 204 9.94 -5.30 -24.04
C ASN A 204 10.40 -4.56 -25.31
N TYR A 205 9.76 -3.44 -25.63
CA TYR A 205 10.06 -2.66 -26.83
C TYR A 205 10.42 -1.20 -26.48
N PRO A 206 11.41 -0.59 -27.17
CA PRO A 206 11.82 0.79 -26.89
C PRO A 206 10.68 1.82 -26.95
N LEU A 207 9.67 1.58 -27.80
CA LEU A 207 8.51 2.48 -27.95
C LEU A 207 7.50 2.37 -26.80
N GLN A 208 7.53 1.32 -25.98
CA GLN A 208 6.66 1.18 -24.81
C GLN A 208 7.06 2.13 -23.68
N ILE A 209 8.35 2.38 -23.49
CA ILE A 209 8.86 3.30 -22.46
C ILE A 209 8.22 4.69 -22.59
N PRO A 210 8.30 5.40 -23.73
CA PRO A 210 7.70 6.72 -23.84
C PRO A 210 6.17 6.68 -23.74
N PHE A 211 5.51 5.58 -24.14
CA PHE A 211 4.07 5.42 -23.96
C PHE A 211 3.68 5.31 -22.47
N MET A 212 4.35 4.44 -21.71
CA MET A 212 4.09 4.25 -20.28
C MET A 212 4.44 5.51 -19.46
N LEU A 213 5.56 6.18 -19.75
CA LEU A 213 5.91 7.43 -19.09
C LEU A 213 4.86 8.53 -19.34
N LYS A 214 4.29 8.62 -20.55
CA LYS A 214 3.18 9.54 -20.83
C LYS A 214 1.90 9.17 -20.07
N ALA A 215 1.59 7.87 -19.93
CA ALA A 215 0.45 7.41 -19.14
C ALA A 215 0.57 7.81 -17.66
N LEU A 216 1.81 7.93 -17.16
CA LEU A 216 2.15 8.48 -15.84
C LEU A 216 2.17 10.02 -15.78
N ARG A 217 1.63 10.69 -16.79
CA ARG A 217 1.54 12.16 -16.90
C ARG A 217 2.89 12.87 -16.95
N TRP A 218 3.96 12.21 -17.36
CA TRP A 218 5.21 12.90 -17.63
C TRP A 218 5.07 13.80 -18.86
N THR A 219 5.60 15.02 -18.76
CA THR A 219 5.65 15.97 -19.87
C THR A 219 6.50 15.44 -21.01
N HIS A 220 6.25 15.92 -22.23
CA HIS A 220 7.06 15.57 -23.40
C HIS A 220 8.56 15.80 -23.17
N LYS A 221 8.93 16.90 -22.50
CA LYS A 221 10.32 17.21 -22.13
C LYS A 221 10.91 16.17 -21.18
N GLN A 222 10.17 15.74 -20.15
CA GLN A 222 10.62 14.70 -19.22
C GLN A 222 10.80 13.36 -19.95
N VAL A 223 9.85 12.97 -20.81
CA VAL A 223 9.92 11.71 -21.58
C VAL A 223 11.14 11.70 -22.50
N LEU A 224 11.42 12.79 -23.22
CA LEU A 224 12.62 12.89 -24.06
C LEU A 224 13.91 12.84 -23.23
N LYS A 225 13.96 13.59 -22.12
CA LYS A 225 15.15 13.67 -21.25
C LYS A 225 15.49 12.33 -20.59
N TRP A 226 14.47 11.62 -20.10
CA TRP A 226 14.65 10.46 -19.23
C TRP A 226 14.38 9.13 -19.92
N GLY A 227 13.51 9.06 -20.94
CA GLY A 227 13.16 7.81 -21.60
C GLY A 227 14.36 7.09 -22.21
N LEU A 228 15.27 7.84 -22.86
CA LEU A 228 16.50 7.27 -23.41
C LEU A 228 17.47 6.80 -22.31
N LYS A 229 17.56 7.56 -21.20
CA LYS A 229 18.39 7.17 -20.05
C LYS A 229 17.85 5.92 -19.36
N LEU A 230 16.54 5.85 -19.14
CA LEU A 230 15.85 4.67 -18.59
C LEU A 230 16.17 3.43 -19.43
N LYS A 231 15.95 3.54 -20.75
CA LYS A 231 16.24 2.46 -21.70
C LYS A 231 17.69 1.99 -21.66
N ASN A 232 18.64 2.93 -21.67
CA ASN A 232 20.05 2.58 -21.90
C ASN A 232 20.84 2.33 -20.60
N LYS A 233 20.37 2.80 -19.45
CA LYS A 233 21.12 2.78 -18.19
C LYS A 233 20.42 2.01 -17.07
N VAL A 234 19.10 1.96 -17.06
CA VAL A 234 18.36 1.32 -15.96
C VAL A 234 17.82 -0.03 -16.41
N VAL A 235 17.08 -0.09 -17.54
CA VAL A 235 16.48 -1.35 -18.04
C VAL A 235 17.47 -2.51 -18.09
N PRO A 236 18.68 -2.39 -18.70
CA PRO A 236 19.56 -3.55 -18.86
C PRO A 236 20.05 -4.10 -17.51
N THR A 237 20.46 -3.20 -16.61
CA THR A 237 20.94 -3.55 -15.28
C THR A 237 19.81 -4.08 -14.40
N PHE A 238 18.61 -3.49 -14.49
CA PHE A 238 17.42 -3.93 -13.75
C PHE A 238 17.02 -5.36 -14.14
N LEU A 239 16.94 -5.65 -15.44
CA LEU A 239 16.62 -7.00 -15.93
C LEU A 239 17.67 -8.03 -15.53
N LYS A 240 18.96 -7.67 -15.52
CA LYS A 240 20.03 -8.57 -15.06
C LYS A 240 19.85 -8.98 -13.60
N TYR A 241 19.61 -8.02 -12.69
CA TYR A 241 19.38 -8.32 -11.27
C TYR A 241 18.16 -9.20 -11.06
N PHE A 242 17.01 -8.83 -11.67
CA PHE A 242 15.77 -9.57 -11.48
C PHE A 242 15.79 -10.96 -12.15
N ALA A 243 16.43 -11.11 -13.32
CA ALA A 243 16.61 -12.41 -13.95
C ALA A 243 17.56 -13.31 -13.13
N SER A 244 18.67 -12.76 -12.65
CA SER A 244 19.59 -13.46 -11.74
C SER A 244 18.87 -13.94 -10.48
N PHE A 245 18.07 -13.05 -9.87
CA PHE A 245 17.28 -13.38 -8.70
C PHE A 245 16.22 -14.45 -8.99
N ALA A 246 15.52 -14.36 -10.11
CA ALA A 246 14.49 -15.34 -10.49
C ALA A 246 15.08 -16.76 -10.69
N VAL A 247 16.31 -16.85 -11.22
CA VAL A 247 16.97 -18.15 -11.46
C VAL A 247 17.63 -18.70 -10.18
N GLY A 248 18.33 -17.85 -9.43
CA GLY A 248 19.22 -18.31 -8.35
C GLY A 248 18.85 -17.84 -6.95
N GLY A 249 17.81 -17.02 -6.79
CA GLY A 249 17.50 -16.35 -5.52
C GLY A 249 18.54 -15.31 -5.10
N ASN A 250 19.49 -14.96 -5.96
CA ASN A 250 20.55 -13.99 -5.69
C ASN A 250 20.63 -13.00 -6.86
N PRO A 251 20.48 -11.69 -6.63
CA PRO A 251 20.51 -10.71 -7.72
C PRO A 251 21.91 -10.57 -8.35
N ASN A 252 22.98 -11.00 -7.67
CA ASN A 252 24.35 -10.67 -8.04
C ASN A 252 24.99 -11.57 -9.11
N SER A 253 24.41 -12.73 -9.46
CA SER A 253 25.03 -13.66 -10.42
C SER A 253 25.16 -13.08 -11.83
N ALA A 254 24.30 -12.13 -12.20
CA ALA A 254 24.41 -11.35 -13.44
C ALA A 254 24.43 -9.82 -13.21
N GLY A 255 24.45 -9.39 -11.95
CA GLY A 255 24.44 -7.98 -11.55
C GLY A 255 25.72 -7.25 -11.93
N GLU A 256 25.63 -5.94 -12.14
CA GLU A 256 26.78 -5.10 -12.51
C GLU A 256 27.51 -4.51 -11.28
N ALA A 257 26.77 -4.26 -10.21
CA ALA A 257 27.29 -3.88 -8.91
C ALA A 257 26.84 -4.90 -7.86
N GLU A 258 27.51 -4.92 -6.71
CA GLU A 258 27.05 -5.74 -5.61
C GLU A 258 25.77 -5.13 -5.01
N TRP A 259 24.71 -5.93 -4.99
CA TRP A 259 23.48 -5.71 -4.25
C TRP A 259 23.51 -6.65 -3.04
N PRO A 260 24.07 -6.21 -1.90
CA PRO A 260 24.12 -7.02 -0.69
C PRO A 260 22.73 -7.17 -0.06
N VAL A 261 22.61 -8.16 0.82
CA VAL A 261 21.46 -8.27 1.73
C VAL A 261 21.35 -6.97 2.55
N VAL A 262 20.12 -6.50 2.74
CA VAL A 262 19.81 -5.29 3.47
C VAL A 262 20.36 -5.40 4.90
N ASN A 263 21.00 -4.33 5.35
CA ASN A 263 21.46 -4.27 6.73
C ASN A 263 20.37 -3.64 7.58
N THR A 264 19.82 -4.45 8.49
CA THR A 264 18.75 -4.08 9.42
C THR A 264 19.25 -3.54 10.75
N THR A 265 20.58 -3.42 10.93
CA THR A 265 21.16 -2.83 12.14
C THR A 265 20.99 -1.31 12.14
N GLY A 266 20.23 -0.80 13.11
CA GLY A 266 20.05 0.64 13.33
C GLY A 266 18.64 1.17 13.00
N PRO A 267 18.46 2.49 13.10
CA PRO A 267 17.14 3.12 12.94
C PRO A 267 16.68 3.19 11.48
N LEU A 268 17.61 3.15 10.52
CA LEU A 268 17.35 3.13 9.08
C LEU A 268 17.95 1.85 8.49
N PHE A 269 17.35 1.35 7.42
CA PHE A 269 18.01 0.31 6.63
C PHE A 269 19.17 0.91 5.84
N SER A 270 20.31 0.22 5.86
CA SER A 270 21.43 0.49 4.96
C SER A 270 21.57 -0.67 3.97
N ASN A 271 22.48 -0.55 3.00
CA ASN A 271 22.60 -1.52 1.90
C ASN A 271 21.34 -1.62 1.02
N VAL A 272 20.54 -0.54 0.95
CA VAL A 272 19.35 -0.49 0.09
C VAL A 272 19.77 -0.04 -1.31
N MET A 273 19.45 -0.83 -2.33
CA MET A 273 19.77 -0.49 -3.72
C MET A 273 18.87 0.65 -4.21
N ASN A 274 19.46 1.69 -4.80
CA ASN A 274 18.76 2.83 -5.38
C ASN A 274 19.10 2.96 -6.87
N PRO A 275 18.25 2.43 -7.77
CA PRO A 275 18.32 2.73 -9.19
C PRO A 275 17.88 4.19 -9.42
N SER A 276 18.82 5.05 -9.83
CA SER A 276 18.56 6.46 -10.16
C SER A 276 19.03 6.80 -11.58
N ALA A 277 18.78 8.04 -12.04
CA ALA A 277 19.26 8.45 -13.35
C ALA A 277 20.79 8.64 -13.46
N GLY A 278 21.48 8.76 -12.33
CA GLY A 278 22.92 9.00 -12.27
C GLY A 278 23.71 7.71 -12.06
N VAL A 279 23.29 6.88 -11.10
CA VAL A 279 24.01 5.70 -10.65
C VAL A 279 23.06 4.70 -9.98
N TRP A 280 23.47 3.42 -9.98
CA TRP A 280 22.99 2.42 -9.04
C TRP A 280 23.86 2.54 -7.79
N ALA A 281 23.27 2.92 -6.66
CA ALA A 281 24.01 3.16 -5.43
C ALA A 281 23.34 2.47 -4.24
N LEU A 282 24.15 2.12 -3.24
CA LEU A 282 23.63 1.73 -1.94
C LEU A 282 23.36 2.99 -1.11
N ILE A 283 22.18 3.05 -0.52
CA ILE A 283 21.74 4.18 0.30
C ILE A 283 21.32 3.72 1.70
N ASN A 284 21.22 4.70 2.60
CA ASN A 284 20.39 4.58 3.78
C ASN A 284 18.97 5.00 3.42
N ASP A 285 18.00 4.12 3.64
CA ASP A 285 16.61 4.39 3.31
C ASP A 285 15.93 5.19 4.44
N THR A 286 15.76 6.49 4.18
CA THR A 286 15.17 7.45 5.11
C THR A 286 13.64 7.36 5.16
N GLN A 287 13.00 6.62 4.25
CA GLN A 287 11.54 6.46 4.23
C GLN A 287 11.07 5.23 5.03
N ASN A 288 12.01 4.37 5.45
CA ASN A 288 11.78 3.13 6.22
C ASN A 288 12.24 3.23 7.69
N ALA A 289 12.10 4.41 8.29
CA ALA A 289 12.58 4.66 9.66
C ALA A 289 11.86 3.80 10.72
N ALA A 290 12.64 3.21 11.62
CA ALA A 290 12.16 2.30 12.65
C ALA A 290 11.12 2.91 13.59
N ASP A 291 11.34 4.16 14.02
CA ASP A 291 10.47 4.87 14.95
C ASP A 291 9.09 5.18 14.35
N THR A 292 9.08 5.53 13.06
CA THR A 292 7.87 5.85 12.30
C THR A 292 7.03 4.61 12.09
N CYS A 293 7.66 3.49 11.75
CA CYS A 293 6.93 2.23 11.58
C CYS A 293 6.52 1.59 12.91
N SER A 294 7.28 1.80 13.99
CA SER A 294 6.83 1.43 15.34
C SER A 294 5.55 2.19 15.71
N PHE A 295 5.48 3.49 15.42
CA PHE A 295 4.27 4.28 15.65
C PHE A 295 3.05 3.72 14.90
N TRP A 296 3.24 3.28 13.65
CA TRP A 296 2.16 2.67 12.87
C TRP A 296 1.78 1.28 13.36
N ASN A 297 2.73 0.48 13.86
CA ASN A 297 2.45 -0.80 14.51
C ASN A 297 1.62 -0.60 15.80
N ASP A 298 1.96 0.40 16.62
CA ASP A 298 1.18 0.73 17.83
C ASP A 298 -0.22 1.23 17.48
N THR A 299 -0.34 2.03 16.41
CA THR A 299 -1.63 2.50 15.89
C THR A 299 -2.49 1.32 15.40
N ALA A 300 -1.87 0.39 14.68
CA ALA A 300 -2.48 -0.85 14.20
C ALA A 300 -3.00 -1.71 15.38
N GLN A 301 -2.19 -1.87 16.43
CA GLN A 301 -2.59 -2.58 17.65
C GLN A 301 -3.80 -1.91 18.32
N ALA A 302 -3.77 -0.58 18.49
CA ALA A 302 -4.89 0.17 19.06
C ALA A 302 -6.18 0.06 18.24
N ILE A 303 -6.07 0.01 16.91
CA ILE A 303 -7.22 -0.24 16.02
C ILE A 303 -7.81 -1.62 16.33
N MET A 304 -6.98 -2.67 16.36
CA MET A 304 -7.45 -4.05 16.62
C MET A 304 -8.09 -4.22 18.00
N GLU A 305 -7.52 -3.63 19.04
CA GLU A 305 -8.06 -3.65 20.41
C GLU A 305 -9.42 -2.95 20.51
N ALA A 306 -9.58 -1.82 19.83
CA ALA A 306 -10.87 -1.12 19.75
C ALA A 306 -11.96 -1.99 19.08
N GLN A 307 -11.59 -2.89 18.17
CA GLN A 307 -12.51 -3.85 17.55
C GLN A 307 -12.84 -5.03 18.48
N GLY A 308 -11.86 -5.55 19.23
CA GLY A 308 -12.03 -6.67 20.17
C GLY A 308 -12.85 -6.34 21.43
N SER A 309 -13.06 -5.06 21.72
CA SER A 309 -13.79 -4.59 22.91
C SER A 309 -15.33 -4.60 22.76
N SER A 310 -15.89 -5.11 21.66
CA SER A 310 -17.33 -5.46 21.60
C SER A 310 -17.52 -6.89 22.09
N GLY A 311 -17.67 -7.04 23.40
CA GLY A 311 -18.16 -8.26 23.99
C GLY A 311 -19.61 -8.50 23.54
N GLU A 312 -19.78 -9.36 22.55
CA GLU A 312 -20.93 -10.23 22.47
C GLU A 312 -20.43 -11.56 21.90
N LYS A 313 -20.43 -12.59 22.76
CA LYS A 313 -20.30 -13.97 22.32
C LYS A 313 -21.53 -14.27 21.46
N THR A 314 -21.39 -14.18 20.15
CA THR A 314 -22.26 -14.95 19.28
C THR A 314 -21.57 -16.30 19.08
N ASP A 315 -22.17 -17.33 19.68
CA ASP A 315 -21.82 -18.71 19.40
C ASP A 315 -21.94 -18.92 17.89
N VAL A 316 -20.79 -18.98 17.22
CA VAL A 316 -20.74 -19.37 15.82
C VAL A 316 -21.05 -20.86 15.80
N TYR A 317 -22.25 -21.17 15.32
CA TYR A 317 -22.64 -22.50 14.91
C TYR A 317 -21.62 -22.97 13.87
N THR A 318 -20.67 -23.80 14.29
CA THR A 318 -19.80 -24.53 13.37
C THR A 318 -20.67 -25.61 12.74
N ASP A 319 -21.19 -25.34 11.55
CA ASP A 319 -21.67 -26.42 10.70
C ASP A 319 -20.43 -27.16 10.20
N GLY A 320 -20.18 -28.32 10.81
CA GLY A 320 -19.09 -29.21 10.47
C GLY A 320 -19.41 -29.90 9.16
N ASN A 321 -19.07 -29.27 8.03
CA ASN A 321 -18.78 -29.93 6.76
C ASN A 321 -18.38 -28.88 5.71
N VAL A 322 -17.10 -28.51 5.70
CA VAL A 322 -16.45 -28.12 4.45
C VAL A 322 -15.19 -28.96 4.35
N GLN A 323 -15.33 -30.07 3.64
CA GLN A 323 -14.21 -30.89 3.19
C GLN A 323 -13.26 -30.04 2.36
N GLU A 324 -11.99 -30.32 2.59
CA GLU A 324 -10.85 -30.00 1.74
C GLU A 324 -11.20 -30.20 0.27
N GLU A 325 -10.93 -29.19 -0.56
CA GLU A 325 -10.43 -29.35 -1.92
C GLU A 325 -9.94 -27.99 -2.43
N LEU A 326 -8.61 -27.76 -2.28
CA LEU A 326 -7.65 -27.13 -3.21
C LEU A 326 -6.39 -26.66 -2.46
#